data_AF-A0A9D8WQB3-F1
#
_entry.id   AF-A0A9D8WQB3-F1
#
_cell.length_a   1.000
_cell.length_b   1.000
_cell.length_c   1.000
_cell.angle_alpha   90.00
_cell.angle_beta   90.00
_cell.angle_gamma   90.00
#
_symmetry.space_group_name_H-M   'P 1'
#
loop_
_entity.id
_entity.type
_entity.pdbx_description
1 polymer ?
#
loop_
_entity_poly.entity_id
_entity_poly.type
_entity_poly.pdbx_seq_one_letter_code
_entity_poly.pdbx_strand_id
1 'polypeptide(L)'
;VDAPYEQIPVFVREGAIIPFGPEMEWCDEKPAELINLYIYAGQNGAFQLYEDEGVNYNYEKGKFATIDITYDDADKTVKFGARKGSFNGMLKNRRFNIVLITKDAPKPLNLVDPQGIMVQYNGKEVSVNIK
;
A
#
# COMPACT_ATOMS: atom_id res chain seq x y z
N VAL A 1 1.86 -25.79 -11.48
CA VAL A 1 0.78 -24.99 -10.86
C VAL A 1 -0.44 -25.10 -11.75
N ASP A 2 -1.63 -25.04 -11.17
CA ASP A 2 -2.86 -24.97 -11.95
C ASP A 2 -2.94 -23.65 -12.73
N ALA A 3 -3.50 -23.69 -13.94
CA ALA A 3 -3.65 -22.52 -14.82
C ALA A 3 -4.94 -22.60 -15.64
N PRO A 4 -6.11 -22.45 -15.01
CA PRO A 4 -7.39 -22.41 -15.71
C PRO A 4 -7.46 -21.31 -16.79
N TYR A 5 -8.38 -21.46 -17.75
CA TYR A 5 -8.48 -20.56 -18.92
C TYR A 5 -8.55 -19.06 -18.57
N GLU A 6 -9.24 -18.71 -17.48
CA GLU A 6 -9.42 -17.32 -17.03
C GLU A 6 -8.34 -16.83 -16.06
N GLN A 7 -7.28 -17.62 -15.80
CA GLN A 7 -6.30 -17.33 -14.76
C GLN A 7 -4.86 -17.52 -15.25
N ILE A 8 -4.08 -16.44 -15.19
CA ILE A 8 -2.63 -16.51 -15.30
C ILE A 8 -2.02 -16.81 -13.93
N PRO A 9 -1.10 -17.79 -13.78
CA PRO A 9 -0.43 -18.03 -12.52
C PRO A 9 0.42 -16.83 -12.07
N VAL A 10 0.05 -16.22 -10.95
CA VAL A 10 0.77 -15.12 -10.31
C VAL A 10 1.13 -15.53 -8.88
N PHE A 11 2.38 -15.28 -8.50
CA PHE A 11 2.87 -15.54 -7.16
C PHE A 11 3.42 -14.25 -6.56
N VAL A 12 3.23 -14.08 -5.26
CA VAL A 12 3.75 -12.94 -4.52
C VAL A 12 4.88 -13.41 -3.61
N ARG A 13 5.98 -12.66 -3.61
CA ARG A 13 7.15 -12.94 -2.78
C ARG A 13 6.84 -12.63 -1.32
N GLU A 14 7.32 -13.44 -0.38
CA GLU A 14 7.33 -13.09 1.04
C GLU A 14 8.09 -11.78 1.29
N GLY A 15 7.60 -10.97 2.22
CA GLY A 15 8.02 -9.60 2.47
C GLY A 15 7.43 -8.55 1.51
N ALA A 16 6.61 -8.96 0.53
CA ALA A 16 5.97 -7.99 -0.36
C ALA A 16 4.94 -7.12 0.39
N ILE A 17 4.98 -5.83 0.12
CA ILE A 17 4.00 -4.83 0.54
C ILE A 17 3.39 -4.27 -0.74
N ILE A 18 2.09 -4.50 -0.97
CA ILE A 18 1.40 -4.14 -2.21
C ILE A 18 0.20 -3.23 -1.88
N PRO A 19 0.24 -1.95 -2.28
CA PRO A 19 -0.90 -1.06 -2.12
C PRO A 19 -1.91 -1.24 -3.25
N PHE A 20 -3.20 -1.33 -2.89
CA PHE A 20 -4.32 -1.31 -3.81
C PHE A 20 -5.22 -0.12 -3.50
N GLY A 21 -5.48 0.71 -4.51
CA GLY A 21 -6.43 1.82 -4.43
C GLY A 21 -7.88 1.36 -4.59
N PRO A 22 -8.83 2.30 -4.63
CA PRO A 22 -10.22 1.99 -4.96
C PRO A 22 -10.36 1.50 -6.40
N GLU A 23 -11.47 0.83 -6.70
CA GLU A 23 -11.87 0.55 -8.07
C GLU A 23 -12.12 1.85 -8.83
N MET A 24 -11.53 1.96 -10.02
CA MET A 24 -11.59 3.14 -10.89
C MET A 24 -11.57 2.74 -12.35
N GLU A 25 -12.19 3.57 -13.18
CA GLU A 25 -12.26 3.43 -14.63
C GLU A 25 -11.10 4.15 -15.35
N TRP A 26 -10.48 5.14 -14.69
CA TRP A 26 -9.27 5.83 -15.17
C TRP A 26 -8.36 6.22 -13.99
N CYS A 27 -7.12 6.65 -14.29
CA CYS A 27 -6.02 6.69 -13.32
C CYS A 27 -6.21 7.63 -12.11
N ASP A 28 -6.99 8.72 -12.24
CA ASP A 28 -7.19 9.74 -11.22
C ASP A 28 -8.68 10.02 -10.92
N GLU A 29 -9.58 9.11 -11.30
CA GLU A 29 -11.03 9.26 -11.08
C GLU A 29 -11.37 9.55 -9.61
N LYS A 30 -10.76 8.78 -8.71
CA LYS A 30 -11.02 8.83 -7.28
C LYS A 30 -9.71 9.08 -6.54
N PRO A 31 -9.69 9.99 -5.55
CA PRO A 31 -8.56 10.08 -4.65
C PRO A 31 -8.34 8.73 -3.96
N ALA A 32 -7.09 8.25 -3.93
CA ALA A 32 -6.69 7.09 -3.14
C ALA A 32 -6.62 7.46 -1.64
N GLU A 33 -7.77 7.83 -1.07
CA GLU A 33 -7.94 8.15 0.34
C GLU A 33 -7.88 6.87 1.19
N LEU A 34 -8.45 5.77 0.71
CA LEU A 34 -8.27 4.45 1.30
C LEU A 34 -7.37 3.59 0.42
N ILE A 35 -6.28 3.11 0.98
CA ILE A 35 -5.38 2.14 0.33
C ILE A 35 -5.42 0.82 1.13
N ASN A 36 -5.81 -0.26 0.46
CA ASN A 36 -5.68 -1.61 0.98
C ASN A 36 -4.22 -2.06 0.81
N LEU A 37 -3.50 -2.17 1.93
CA LEU A 37 -2.08 -2.51 1.95
C LEU A 37 -1.94 -4.00 2.27
N TYR A 38 -1.77 -4.81 1.23
CA TYR A 38 -1.54 -6.24 1.37
C TYR A 38 -0.08 -6.49 1.74
N ILE A 39 0.14 -7.18 2.86
CA ILE A 39 1.46 -7.54 3.36
C ILE A 39 1.56 -9.05 3.41
N TYR A 40 2.53 -9.60 2.68
CA TYR A 40 2.79 -11.03 2.63
C TYR A 40 3.93 -11.36 3.60
N ALA A 41 3.59 -11.93 4.75
CA ALA A 41 4.54 -12.28 5.81
C ALA A 41 5.56 -13.35 5.36
N GLY A 42 6.62 -13.52 6.15
CA GLY A 42 7.69 -14.50 5.95
C GLY A 42 9.07 -13.87 5.84
N GLN A 43 9.15 -12.59 5.45
CA GLN A 43 10.38 -11.78 5.45
C GLN A 43 10.05 -10.31 5.72
N ASN A 44 11.07 -9.55 6.10
CA ASN A 44 10.98 -8.10 6.17
C ASN A 44 10.67 -7.52 4.78
N GLY A 45 9.89 -6.44 4.78
CA GLY A 45 9.41 -5.79 3.56
C GLY A 45 9.68 -4.29 3.56
N ALA A 46 9.85 -3.73 2.37
CA ALA A 46 9.91 -2.29 2.17
C ALA A 46 9.23 -1.91 0.85
N PHE A 47 8.47 -0.83 0.87
CA PHE A 47 7.82 -0.25 -0.30
C PHE A 47 7.78 1.27 -0.15
N GLN A 48 8.10 2.01 -1.20
CA GLN A 48 7.97 3.47 -1.22
C GLN A 48 6.75 3.83 -2.08
N LEU A 49 5.71 4.37 -1.45
CA LEU A 49 4.57 4.91 -2.19
C LEU A 49 4.95 6.27 -2.75
N TYR A 50 4.94 6.40 -4.07
CA TYR A 50 5.23 7.64 -4.80
C TYR A 50 3.93 8.22 -5.38
N GLU A 51 3.77 9.55 -5.28
CA GLU A 51 2.66 10.27 -5.87
C GLU A 51 3.10 11.65 -6.39
N ASP A 52 2.54 12.08 -7.51
CA ASP A 52 2.69 13.43 -8.08
C ASP A 52 1.39 13.87 -8.79
N GLU A 53 1.47 14.91 -9.63
CA GLU A 53 0.33 15.46 -10.38
C GLU A 53 -0.09 14.58 -11.58
N GLY A 54 0.71 13.61 -12.00
CA GLY A 54 0.41 12.67 -13.09
C GLY A 54 0.40 13.23 -14.52
N VAL A 55 0.20 14.53 -14.69
CA VAL A 55 -0.08 15.16 -16.01
C VAL A 55 0.97 16.17 -16.48
N ASN A 56 2.05 16.38 -15.74
CA ASN A 56 3.07 17.38 -16.05
C ASN A 56 4.48 17.00 -15.57
N TYR A 57 5.47 17.85 -15.85
CA TYR A 57 6.89 17.66 -15.51
C TYR A 57 7.30 18.32 -14.18
N ASN A 58 6.37 18.68 -13.30
CA ASN A 58 6.74 19.34 -12.05
C ASN A 58 7.52 18.42 -11.08
N TYR A 59 7.43 17.10 -11.25
CA TYR A 59 8.26 16.14 -10.50
C TYR A 59 9.75 16.39 -10.71
N GLU A 60 10.18 16.85 -11.89
CA GLU A 60 11.58 17.24 -12.18
C GLU A 60 12.04 18.42 -11.31
N LYS A 61 11.08 19.21 -10.81
CA LYS A 61 11.29 20.34 -9.90
C LYS A 61 11.02 19.97 -8.43
N GLY A 62 10.93 18.68 -8.12
CA GLY A 62 10.68 18.16 -6.78
C GLY A 62 9.22 18.23 -6.31
N LYS A 63 8.26 18.37 -7.23
CA LYS A 63 6.82 18.35 -6.90
C LYS A 63 6.26 16.94 -6.99
N PHE A 64 6.61 16.15 -5.98
CA PHE A 64 6.08 14.82 -5.73
C PHE A 64 6.13 14.56 -4.22
N ALA A 65 5.48 13.50 -3.77
CA ALA A 65 5.57 13.04 -2.40
C ALA A 65 5.88 11.55 -2.34
N THR A 66 6.62 11.15 -1.31
CA THR A 66 6.87 9.74 -1.00
C THR A 66 6.52 9.39 0.44
N ILE A 67 6.08 8.15 0.64
CA ILE A 67 5.86 7.53 1.95
C ILE A 67 6.62 6.21 1.97
N ASP A 68 7.66 6.12 2.80
CA ASP A 68 8.37 4.87 3.03
C ASP A 68 7.53 3.98 3.96
N ILE A 69 7.20 2.77 3.51
CA ILE A 69 6.44 1.78 4.26
C ILE A 69 7.34 0.58 4.48
N THR A 70 7.54 0.19 5.73
CA THR A 70 8.37 -0.96 6.10
C THR A 70 7.59 -1.93 6.95
N TYR A 71 7.83 -3.21 6.75
CA TYR A 71 7.28 -4.31 7.53
C TYR A 71 8.42 -5.08 8.18
N ASP A 72 8.37 -5.19 9.50
CA ASP A 72 9.22 -6.09 10.28
C ASP A 72 8.44 -7.39 10.55
N ASP A 73 8.94 -8.51 10.04
CA ASP A 73 8.29 -9.80 10.18
C ASP A 73 8.48 -10.41 11.57
N ALA A 74 9.58 -10.15 12.26
CA ALA A 74 9.82 -10.68 13.59
C ALA A 74 8.84 -10.05 14.60
N ASP A 75 8.71 -8.73 14.55
CA ASP A 75 7.87 -7.96 15.46
C ASP A 75 6.42 -7.79 14.97
N LYS A 76 6.12 -8.27 13.75
CA LYS A 76 4.84 -8.05 13.05
C LYS A 76 4.43 -6.58 13.13
N THR A 77 5.35 -5.69 12.77
CA THR A 77 5.15 -4.25 12.88
C THR A 77 5.22 -3.60 11.51
N VAL A 78 4.23 -2.77 11.20
CA VAL A 78 4.20 -1.96 9.99
C VAL A 78 4.46 -0.53 10.38
N LYS A 79 5.43 0.08 9.71
CA LYS A 79 5.78 1.49 9.90
C LYS A 79 5.51 2.25 8.61
N PHE A 80 4.72 3.31 8.73
CA PHE A 80 4.56 4.36 7.75
C PHE A 80 5.47 5.51 8.16
N GLY A 81 6.53 5.75 7.40
CA GLY A 81 7.46 6.85 7.63
C GLY A 81 6.77 8.21 7.45
N ALA A 82 7.41 9.27 7.94
CA ALA A 82 6.95 10.63 7.67
C ALA A 82 6.98 10.93 6.16
N ARG A 83 5.94 11.60 5.65
CA ARG A 83 5.82 11.95 4.23
C ARG A 83 6.95 12.90 3.85
N LYS A 84 7.62 12.61 2.74
CA LYS A 84 8.66 13.45 2.15
C LYS A 84 8.11 14.12 0.91
N GLY A 85 8.37 15.41 0.73
CA GLY A 85 7.87 16.16 -0.43
C GLY A 85 6.40 16.57 -0.36
N SER A 86 5.94 17.21 -1.43
CA SER A 86 4.58 17.71 -1.59
C SER A 86 4.33 18.15 -3.03
N PHE A 87 3.09 18.02 -3.50
CA PHE A 87 2.65 18.52 -4.80
C PHE A 87 1.24 19.13 -4.69
N ASN A 88 0.80 19.85 -5.73
CA ASN A 88 -0.52 20.47 -5.74
C ASN A 88 -1.63 19.41 -5.86
N GLY A 89 -2.70 19.53 -5.07
CA GLY A 89 -3.78 18.53 -5.05
C GLY A 89 -3.51 17.28 -4.19
N MET A 90 -2.33 17.17 -3.55
CA MET A 90 -1.98 16.03 -2.68
C MET A 90 -2.95 15.86 -1.49
N LEU A 91 -3.35 14.61 -1.23
CA LEU A 91 -4.08 14.24 -0.02
C LEU A 91 -3.24 14.49 1.24
N LYS A 92 -3.75 15.35 2.14
CA LYS A 92 -3.07 15.64 3.42
C LYS A 92 -3.28 14.51 4.43
N ASN A 93 -4.49 13.95 4.46
CA ASN A 93 -4.91 12.83 5.29
C ASN A 93 -5.37 11.68 4.38
N ARG A 94 -5.10 10.46 4.82
CA ARG A 94 -5.60 9.22 4.20
C ARG A 94 -5.65 8.08 5.21
N ARG A 95 -6.26 6.99 4.79
CA ARG A 95 -6.36 5.74 5.54
C ARG A 95 -5.63 4.62 4.81
N PHE A 96 -4.95 3.79 5.59
CA PHE A 96 -4.47 2.50 5.14
C PHE A 96 -5.25 1.40 5.83
N ASN A 97 -5.60 0.36 5.09
CA ASN A 97 -6.17 -0.87 5.62
C ASN A 97 -5.13 -1.97 5.46
N ILE A 98 -4.49 -2.40 6.56
CA ILE A 98 -3.43 -3.40 6.51
C ILE A 98 -4.06 -4.80 6.45
N VAL A 99 -3.82 -5.51 5.36
CA VAL A 99 -4.28 -6.88 5.14
C VAL A 99 -3.07 -7.80 5.22
N LEU A 100 -2.86 -8.40 6.40
CA LEU A 100 -1.78 -9.38 6.60
C LEU A 100 -2.17 -10.74 6.03
N ILE A 101 -1.29 -11.29 5.19
CA ILE A 101 -1.34 -12.64 4.64
C ILE A 101 -0.19 -13.43 5.25
N THR A 102 -0.48 -14.57 5.86
CA THR A 102 0.54 -15.46 6.44
C THR A 102 0.38 -16.87 5.90
N LYS A 103 1.40 -17.71 6.09
CA LYS A 103 1.34 -19.13 5.73
C LYS A 103 0.20 -19.86 6.44
N ASP A 104 -0.05 -19.52 7.72
CA ASP A 104 -1.04 -20.20 8.55
C ASP A 104 -2.45 -19.58 8.44
N ALA A 105 -2.56 -18.39 7.86
CA ALA A 105 -3.80 -17.70 7.57
C ALA A 105 -3.78 -17.11 6.14
N PRO A 106 -3.79 -17.97 5.10
CA PRO A 106 -3.87 -17.50 3.73
C PRO A 106 -5.23 -16.84 3.47
N LYS A 107 -5.26 -15.75 2.72
CA LYS A 107 -6.51 -15.11 2.27
C LYS A 107 -6.47 -14.95 0.75
N PRO A 108 -7.58 -15.20 0.05
CA PRO A 108 -7.69 -14.84 -1.36
C PRO A 108 -7.60 -13.32 -1.51
N LEU A 109 -7.18 -12.86 -2.70
CA LEU A 109 -7.23 -11.43 -3.02
C LEU A 109 -8.69 -10.96 -3.04
N ASN A 110 -9.02 -9.98 -2.20
CA ASN A 110 -10.30 -9.31 -2.18
C ASN A 110 -10.08 -7.80 -2.24
N LEU A 111 -10.45 -7.17 -3.36
CA LEU A 111 -10.27 -5.73 -3.54
C LEU A 111 -11.51 -4.91 -3.18
N VAL A 112 -12.65 -5.56 -2.95
CA VAL A 112 -13.94 -4.90 -2.72
C VAL A 112 -14.11 -4.51 -1.25
N ASP A 113 -13.95 -5.46 -0.34
CA ASP A 113 -14.07 -5.23 1.11
C ASP A 113 -13.13 -6.15 1.91
N PRO A 114 -11.80 -5.93 1.82
CA PRO A 114 -10.86 -6.73 2.59
C PRO A 114 -10.88 -6.35 4.08
N GLN A 115 -10.96 -7.36 4.93
CA GLN A 115 -10.88 -7.18 6.37
C GLN A 115 -9.42 -7.05 6.83
N GLY A 116 -9.11 -5.94 7.51
CA GLY A 116 -7.76 -5.62 7.97
C GLY A 116 -7.74 -4.58 9.09
N ILE A 117 -6.55 -4.04 9.36
CA ILE A 117 -6.32 -3.06 10.43
C ILE A 117 -6.29 -1.66 9.84
N MET A 118 -7.22 -0.82 10.29
CA MET A 118 -7.34 0.56 9.83
C MET A 118 -6.31 1.47 10.50
N VAL A 119 -5.58 2.24 9.71
CA VAL A 119 -4.58 3.21 10.15
C VAL A 119 -4.90 4.58 9.56
N GLN A 120 -5.03 5.57 10.42
CA GLN A 120 -5.18 6.98 10.01
C GLN A 120 -3.79 7.59 9.83
N TYR A 121 -3.54 8.22 8.68
CA TYR A 121 -2.25 8.80 8.34
C TYR A 121 -2.40 10.24 7.85
N ASN A 122 -1.71 11.16 8.50
CA ASN A 122 -1.76 12.61 8.20
C ASN A 122 -0.43 13.16 7.65
N GLY A 123 0.53 12.28 7.33
CA GLY A 123 1.89 12.65 6.92
C GLY A 123 2.95 12.54 8.00
N LYS A 124 2.57 12.34 9.27
CA LYS A 124 3.50 12.03 10.36
C LYS A 124 3.75 10.52 10.42
N GLU A 125 4.94 10.16 10.91
CA GLU A 125 5.30 8.77 11.12
C GLU A 125 4.30 8.07 12.06
N VAL A 126 3.90 6.85 11.69
CA VAL A 126 3.02 5.98 12.48
C VAL A 126 3.57 4.55 12.41
N SER A 127 3.63 3.87 13.56
CA SER A 127 3.97 2.45 13.65
C SER A 127 2.82 1.69 14.29
N VAL A 128 2.48 0.54 13.73
CA VAL A 128 1.35 -0.30 14.15
C VAL A 128 1.82 -1.73 14.29
N ASN A 129 1.63 -2.30 15.47
CA ASN A 129 1.80 -3.74 15.67
C ASN A 129 0.53 -4.43 15.16
N ILE A 130 0.69 -5.42 14.29
CA ILE A 130 -0.40 -6.11 13.57
C ILE A 130 -0.51 -7.59 13.94
N LYS A 131 0.03 -7.97 15.11
CA LYS A 131 -0.13 -9.30 15.69
C LYS A 131 -1.52 -9.50 16.30
#